data_AF-A0A0D8XIE0-F1
#
_entry.id   AF-A0A0D8XIE0-F1
#
_cell.length_a   1.000
_cell.length_b   1.000
_cell.length_c   1.000
_cell.angle_alpha   90.00
_cell.angle_beta   90.00
_cell.angle_gamma   90.00
#
_symmetry.space_group_name_H-M   'P 1'
#
loop_
_entity.id
_entity.type
_entity.pdbx_description
1 polymer ?
#
loop_
_entity_poly.entity_id
_entity_poly.type
_entity_poly.pdbx_seq_one_letter_code
_entity_poly.pdbx_strand_id
1 'polypeptide(L)'
;MLVKLYPILEKTGKGRVAFCGEVQFSDGEWVGVILDEPRGKNNGSVQGVQYFVCEANHGLFIRPSQIRLESARLRTTGLKTPIARKDVSLISKGTRVSPRDSPKVSPSVSLEKLSKTMGTKSSSSTRLVDGGTESKVPQEVSTVVQADNTKSEKADKNKETEKISSKITEKPESVMEKVKKLQETGSPLMPLSPVHSAVPIGMDEGTEQEFLRLQVKDLSEKLETLRLRRKEDHSKLVELERSKIQIQALMELKSKMADQLLDLQRQLQEARKEAIESREWKEANQDDLNSAAEQLEMATIDKEMAEERAEALQLELDSLKLKNEELEADLEILRNEMASGGSGVVFEGNSVQLKQLELQNDRLKEALIRLRDINTAAQVEKMAAVREAEVLRTENIELVRAAEIARKTMNESELRIQDYQEQIEAAMGAEEMVMNLANKNMEMESQIRRLEEERDDLEAHRDMDEQMFEEQKLVEKALLGEIEALHIKISEAIQSL
;
A
#
# COMPACT_ATOMS: atom_id res chain seq x y z
N MET A 1 -18.07 -3.20 7.54
CA MET A 1 -17.33 -3.04 8.81
C MET A 1 -17.31 -1.54 9.15
N LEU A 2 -17.56 -1.11 10.39
CA LEU A 2 -17.58 0.32 10.72
C LEU A 2 -16.16 0.89 10.78
N VAL A 3 -15.77 1.64 9.74
CA VAL A 3 -14.47 2.30 9.65
C VAL A 3 -14.31 3.28 10.81
N LYS A 4 -13.35 3.02 11.71
CA LYS A 4 -12.98 3.97 12.76
C LYS A 4 -12.22 5.14 12.14
N LEU A 5 -12.97 6.13 11.65
CA LEU A 5 -12.40 7.38 11.15
C LEU A 5 -11.77 8.15 12.33
N TYR A 6 -10.45 8.33 12.27
CA TYR A 6 -9.67 9.15 13.19
C TYR A 6 -9.43 10.55 12.59
N PRO A 7 -10.27 11.56 12.90
CA PRO A 7 -9.99 12.95 12.56
C PRO A 7 -8.78 13.49 13.33
N ILE A 8 -7.83 14.07 12.59
CA ILE A 8 -6.81 14.96 13.12
C ILE A 8 -7.40 16.37 13.17
N LEU A 9 -7.34 17.00 14.34
CA LEU A 9 -7.62 18.42 14.52
C LEU A 9 -6.29 19.16 14.74
N GLU A 10 -6.01 20.18 13.91
CA GLU A 10 -4.74 20.92 13.91
C GLU A 10 -4.32 21.54 15.26
N LYS A 11 -5.25 21.67 16.22
CA LYS A 11 -5.01 22.39 17.50
C LYS A 11 -5.28 21.56 18.77
N THR A 12 -5.97 20.43 18.66
CA THR A 12 -6.47 19.65 19.82
C THR A 12 -6.07 18.18 19.82
N GLY A 13 -5.49 17.66 18.73
CA GLY A 13 -4.94 16.31 18.69
C GLY A 13 -5.79 15.34 17.87
N LYS A 14 -5.68 14.04 18.21
CA LYS A 14 -6.39 12.95 17.56
C LYS A 14 -7.59 12.50 18.39
N GLY A 15 -8.58 11.95 17.69
CA GLY A 15 -9.75 11.37 18.30
C GLY A 15 -10.54 10.54 17.29
N ARG A 16 -11.69 10.03 17.72
CA ARG A 16 -12.63 9.22 16.94
C ARG A 16 -13.96 9.94 16.79
N VAL A 17 -14.57 9.93 15.60
CA VAL A 17 -15.94 10.42 15.41
C VAL A 17 -16.93 9.57 16.21
N ALA A 18 -17.81 10.22 16.97
CA ALA A 18 -18.85 9.58 17.79
C ALA A 18 -20.26 10.10 17.49
N PHE A 19 -20.39 11.26 16.83
CA PHE A 19 -21.66 11.85 16.41
C PHE A 19 -21.47 12.65 15.12
N CYS A 20 -22.46 12.65 14.23
CA CYS A 20 -22.54 13.54 13.07
C CYS A 20 -24.01 13.91 12.84
N GLY A 21 -24.31 15.20 12.71
CA GLY A 21 -25.67 15.68 12.49
C GLY A 21 -25.91 17.08 13.06
N GLU A 22 -27.18 17.49 13.10
CA GLU A 22 -27.61 18.76 13.68
C GLU A 22 -27.58 18.72 15.22
N VAL A 23 -27.40 19.88 15.85
CA VAL A 23 -27.32 20.03 17.31
C VAL A 23 -28.17 21.20 17.79
N GLN A 24 -28.77 21.08 18.97
CA GLN A 24 -29.70 22.09 19.50
C GLN A 24 -29.01 23.41 19.89
N PHE A 25 -27.70 23.41 20.07
CA PHE A 25 -26.95 24.59 20.51
C PHE A 25 -26.42 25.48 19.37
N SER A 26 -26.50 25.05 18.10
CA SER A 26 -26.07 25.84 16.94
C SER A 26 -26.49 25.21 15.60
N ASP A 27 -27.03 26.02 14.69
CA ASP A 27 -27.58 25.59 13.41
C ASP A 27 -26.59 24.85 12.48
N GLY A 28 -27.13 23.99 11.61
CA GLY A 28 -26.38 23.23 10.60
C GLY A 28 -25.59 22.05 11.17
N GLU A 29 -24.85 21.35 10.31
CA GLU A 29 -24.18 20.10 10.68
C GLU A 29 -22.95 20.31 11.59
N TRP A 30 -22.81 19.41 12.57
CA TRP A 30 -21.69 19.31 13.50
C TRP A 30 -21.22 17.87 13.64
N VAL A 31 -19.94 17.72 13.96
CA VAL A 31 -19.32 16.42 14.25
C VAL A 31 -18.86 16.42 15.71
N GLY A 32 -19.30 15.41 16.46
CA GLY A 32 -18.84 15.10 17.80
C GLY A 32 -17.68 14.12 17.74
N VAL A 33 -16.55 14.50 18.34
CA VAL A 33 -15.30 13.72 18.38
C VAL A 33 -14.94 13.42 19.82
N ILE A 34 -14.56 12.17 20.10
CA ILE A 34 -13.95 11.74 21.36
C ILE A 34 -12.44 11.77 21.15
N LEU A 35 -11.73 12.69 21.80
CA LEU A 35 -10.28 12.80 21.75
C LEU A 35 -9.61 11.70 22.59
N ASP A 36 -8.40 11.30 22.19
CA ASP A 36 -7.61 10.32 22.94
C ASP A 36 -6.97 10.94 24.21
N GLU A 37 -6.71 12.25 24.19
CA GLU A 37 -6.23 13.05 25.34
C GLU A 37 -7.37 13.89 25.96
N PRO A 38 -7.32 14.23 27.28
CA PRO A 38 -8.31 15.05 27.97
C PRO A 38 -8.22 16.55 27.59
N ARG A 39 -8.42 16.86 26.30
CA ARG A 39 -8.30 18.19 25.68
C ARG A 39 -9.59 18.68 25.01
N GLY A 40 -10.67 17.94 25.22
CA GLY A 40 -12.03 18.27 24.81
C GLY A 40 -12.66 19.32 25.74
N LYS A 41 -13.93 19.63 25.47
CA LYS A 41 -14.72 20.66 26.16
C LYS A 41 -15.95 20.12 26.88
N ASN A 42 -16.29 18.84 26.69
CA ASN A 42 -17.46 18.19 27.25
C ASN A 42 -17.22 16.68 27.46
N ASN A 43 -18.26 15.98 27.91
CA ASN A 43 -18.33 14.52 28.09
C ASN A 43 -19.30 13.84 27.10
N GLY A 44 -19.56 14.47 25.95
CA GLY A 44 -20.58 14.07 24.97
C GLY A 44 -21.98 14.65 25.21
N SER A 45 -22.17 15.47 26.25
CA SER A 45 -23.38 16.26 26.50
C SER A 45 -23.12 17.77 26.38
N VAL A 46 -24.12 18.52 25.90
CA VAL A 46 -24.10 19.99 25.81
C VAL A 46 -25.49 20.52 26.18
N GLN A 47 -25.55 21.51 27.08
CA GLN A 47 -26.81 22.13 27.56
C GLN A 47 -27.85 21.11 28.09
N GLY A 48 -27.39 20.01 28.69
CA GLY A 48 -28.26 18.96 29.23
C GLY A 48 -28.74 17.91 28.21
N VAL A 49 -28.45 18.10 26.91
CA VAL A 49 -28.73 17.13 25.86
C VAL A 49 -27.49 16.27 25.62
N GLN A 50 -27.67 14.94 25.64
CA GLN A 50 -26.61 13.99 25.38
C GLN A 50 -26.63 13.53 23.92
N TYR A 51 -25.47 13.64 23.26
CA TYR A 51 -25.29 13.25 21.85
C TYR A 51 -24.38 12.02 21.72
N PHE A 52 -23.41 11.88 22.62
CA PHE A 52 -22.54 10.71 22.77
C PHE A 52 -22.07 10.56 24.23
N VAL A 53 -21.29 9.52 24.52
CA VAL A 53 -20.73 9.25 25.85
C VAL A 53 -19.21 9.20 25.78
N CYS A 54 -18.52 9.94 26.64
CA CYS A 54 -17.08 9.81 26.84
C CYS A 54 -16.66 10.30 28.24
N GLU A 55 -15.37 10.11 28.55
CA GLU A 55 -14.77 10.66 29.77
C GLU A 55 -14.81 12.20 29.80
N ALA A 56 -14.73 12.76 31.01
CA ALA A 56 -14.78 14.20 31.21
C ALA A 56 -13.59 14.89 30.51
N ASN A 57 -13.87 15.95 29.75
CA ASN A 57 -12.90 16.65 28.90
C ASN A 57 -12.34 15.83 27.74
N HIS A 58 -13.01 14.75 27.27
CA HIS A 58 -12.62 14.08 26.02
C HIS A 58 -13.52 14.45 24.82
N GLY A 59 -14.75 14.91 25.05
CA GLY A 59 -15.70 15.23 24.00
C GLY A 59 -15.50 16.62 23.42
N LEU A 60 -15.56 16.74 22.09
CA LEU A 60 -15.41 18.01 21.37
C LEU A 60 -16.35 18.07 20.16
N PHE A 61 -17.05 19.18 19.98
CA PHE A 61 -17.84 19.46 18.78
C PHE A 61 -17.12 20.42 17.86
N ILE A 62 -17.10 20.10 16.57
CA ILE A 62 -16.46 20.87 15.49
C ILE A 62 -17.32 20.86 14.22
N ARG A 63 -17.06 21.79 13.30
CA ARG A 63 -17.65 21.74 11.96
C ARG A 63 -16.92 20.70 11.08
N PRO A 64 -17.61 20.06 10.12
CA PRO A 64 -16.98 19.13 9.18
C PRO A 64 -15.72 19.68 8.49
N SER A 65 -15.69 20.98 8.17
CA SER A 65 -14.53 21.66 7.55
C SER A 65 -13.27 21.76 8.43
N GLN A 66 -13.37 21.48 9.73
CA GLN A 66 -12.22 21.49 10.66
C GLN A 66 -11.60 20.09 10.85
N ILE A 67 -12.18 19.07 10.23
CA ILE A 67 -11.68 17.70 10.26
C ILE A 67 -10.72 17.49 9.09
N ARG A 68 -9.53 16.96 9.38
CA ARG A 68 -8.72 16.25 8.38
C ARG A 68 -8.69 14.77 8.75
N LEU A 69 -9.03 13.89 7.81
CA LEU A 69 -8.85 12.45 8.01
C LEU A 69 -7.35 12.14 8.04
N GLU A 70 -6.90 11.31 8.98
CA GLU A 70 -5.59 10.67 8.88
C GLU A 70 -5.67 9.58 7.79
N SER A 71 -5.51 9.97 6.53
CA SER A 71 -5.15 9.01 5.48
C SER A 71 -3.82 8.36 5.87
N ALA A 72 -3.72 7.03 5.82
CA ALA A 72 -2.52 6.29 6.19
C ALA A 72 -1.33 6.60 5.27
N ARG A 73 -0.63 7.71 5.55
CA ARG A 73 0.63 8.08 4.91
C ARG A 73 1.78 7.74 5.85
N LEU A 74 2.47 6.66 5.47
CA LEU A 74 3.87 6.31 5.78
C LEU A 74 4.55 7.21 6.83
N ARG A 75 4.63 6.74 8.07
CA ARG A 75 5.59 7.29 9.04
C ARG A 75 6.98 6.74 8.72
N THR A 76 7.68 7.38 7.79
CA THR A 76 9.11 7.14 7.57
C THR A 76 9.89 7.66 8.78
N THR A 77 10.15 6.78 9.74
CA THR A 77 11.07 7.05 10.85
C THR A 77 12.48 7.14 10.30
N GLY A 78 12.92 8.34 9.94
CA GLY A 78 14.28 8.58 9.45
C GLY A 78 15.33 8.20 10.49
N LEU A 79 15.97 7.05 10.29
CA LEU A 79 17.20 6.72 11.00
C LEU A 79 18.28 7.74 10.62
N LYS A 80 18.97 8.26 11.64
CA LYS A 80 20.11 9.16 11.44
C LYS A 80 21.36 8.34 11.13
N THR A 81 21.91 8.48 9.94
CA THR A 81 23.28 8.04 9.64
C THR A 81 24.26 9.24 9.77
N PRO A 82 25.47 9.04 10.30
CA PRO A 82 26.43 10.12 10.47
C PRO A 82 27.28 10.31 9.20
N ILE A 83 27.28 11.52 8.64
CA ILE A 83 28.26 11.94 7.61
C ILE A 83 28.98 13.19 8.09
N ALA A 84 30.29 13.20 7.91
CA ALA A 84 31.20 14.17 8.51
C ALA A 84 31.65 15.27 7.52
N ARG A 85 31.88 16.47 8.10
CA ARG A 85 32.75 17.56 7.61
C ARG A 85 32.35 18.31 6.32
N LYS A 86 32.05 19.61 6.49
CA LYS A 86 33.00 20.67 6.13
C LYS A 86 32.76 21.94 6.96
N ASP A 87 33.81 22.75 7.09
CA ASP A 87 33.92 23.89 7.98
C ASP A 87 33.10 25.12 7.54
N VAL A 88 32.73 25.98 8.50
CA VAL A 88 33.25 27.36 8.65
C VAL A 88 32.85 27.88 10.06
N SER A 89 33.59 28.88 10.54
CA SER A 89 33.75 29.29 11.94
C SER A 89 32.72 30.32 12.47
N LEU A 90 32.53 30.35 13.81
CA LEU A 90 32.89 31.48 14.72
C LEU A 90 32.08 31.51 16.03
N ILE A 91 32.76 31.75 17.18
CA ILE A 91 32.29 32.48 18.40
C ILE A 91 31.13 31.84 19.23
N SER A 92 31.17 31.66 20.56
CA SER A 92 32.24 31.79 21.59
C SER A 92 31.80 31.23 22.97
N LYS A 93 32.77 31.04 23.90
CA LYS A 93 32.67 30.99 25.39
C LYS A 93 31.88 29.85 26.09
N GLY A 94 32.57 29.12 26.99
CA GLY A 94 31.94 28.61 28.24
C GLY A 94 32.33 27.20 28.76
N THR A 95 33.47 27.07 29.45
CA THR A 95 33.63 26.55 30.84
C THR A 95 32.48 25.65 31.40
N ARG A 96 32.61 24.44 31.98
CA ARG A 96 33.69 23.79 32.80
C ARG A 96 33.35 22.29 33.14
N VAL A 97 34.37 21.47 33.46
CA VAL A 97 34.46 20.17 34.23
C VAL A 97 33.37 19.06 34.21
N SER A 98 33.85 17.81 34.12
CA SER A 98 33.25 16.50 34.49
C SER A 98 33.35 16.21 36.03
N PRO A 99 33.16 14.97 36.58
CA PRO A 99 32.28 13.83 36.23
C PRO A 99 31.54 13.20 37.46
N ARG A 100 30.90 12.03 37.25
CA ARG A 100 30.73 10.85 38.17
C ARG A 100 29.44 10.64 39.01
N ASP A 101 29.29 9.35 39.33
CA ASP A 101 28.47 8.62 40.32
C ASP A 101 26.97 8.33 40.09
N SER A 102 26.72 7.03 39.84
CA SER A 102 25.55 6.23 40.21
C SER A 102 25.83 5.50 41.55
N PRO A 103 24.97 4.60 42.10
CA PRO A 103 23.54 4.33 41.90
C PRO A 103 22.73 4.38 43.24
N LYS A 104 21.41 4.07 43.25
CA LYS A 104 20.77 3.42 44.42
C LYS A 104 19.39 2.76 44.17
N VAL A 105 19.27 1.58 44.79
CA VAL A 105 18.18 0.61 44.99
C VAL A 105 16.72 1.06 45.19
N SER A 106 15.82 0.14 44.84
CA SER A 106 14.38 0.04 45.22
C SER A 106 14.15 -0.17 46.74
N PRO A 107 12.87 -0.21 47.19
CA PRO A 107 12.36 -1.52 47.64
C PRO A 107 10.87 -1.81 47.31
N SER A 108 10.49 -3.07 47.51
CA SER A 108 9.19 -3.69 47.19
C SER A 108 8.16 -3.62 48.33
N VAL A 109 6.87 -3.81 48.01
CA VAL A 109 5.84 -4.31 48.97
C VAL A 109 4.85 -5.28 48.27
N SER A 110 4.81 -6.52 48.77
CA SER A 110 3.68 -7.44 49.06
C SER A 110 2.27 -7.25 48.44
N LEU A 111 1.38 -8.25 48.35
CA LEU A 111 1.37 -9.73 48.37
C LEU A 111 -0.12 -10.16 48.13
N GLU A 112 -0.38 -11.46 47.94
CA GLU A 112 -1.69 -12.13 48.00
C GLU A 112 -2.64 -12.03 46.78
N LYS A 113 -3.51 -13.01 46.51
CA LYS A 113 -3.52 -14.48 46.73
C LYS A 113 -4.80 -15.00 46.04
N LEU A 114 -4.76 -16.08 45.26
CA LEU A 114 -5.85 -17.07 45.11
C LEU A 114 -5.42 -18.25 44.23
N SER A 115 -6.07 -19.40 44.43
CA SER A 115 -5.63 -20.72 43.96
C SER A 115 -6.81 -21.65 43.69
N LYS A 116 -6.54 -22.82 43.09
CA LYS A 116 -7.45 -23.94 42.71
C LYS A 116 -8.14 -23.77 41.32
N THR A 117 -8.35 -24.81 40.50
CA THR A 117 -8.02 -26.24 40.63
C THR A 117 -7.92 -26.93 39.26
N MET A 118 -6.95 -27.86 39.16
CA MET A 118 -7.01 -29.21 38.55
C MET A 118 -8.22 -29.60 37.66
N GLY A 119 -7.91 -30.13 36.48
CA GLY A 119 -8.79 -30.92 35.62
C GLY A 119 -7.98 -31.67 34.57
N THR A 120 -7.71 -32.97 34.80
CA THR A 120 -6.81 -33.79 33.98
C THR A 120 -7.51 -34.45 32.79
N LYS A 121 -6.76 -34.68 31.70
CA LYS A 121 -6.79 -35.93 30.91
C LYS A 121 -5.61 -35.99 29.93
N SER A 122 -5.07 -37.20 29.77
CA SER A 122 -3.81 -37.51 29.09
C SER A 122 -3.96 -38.75 28.21
N SER A 123 -3.47 -38.68 26.97
CA SER A 123 -2.93 -39.80 26.15
C SER A 123 -2.71 -39.29 24.72
N SER A 124 -1.52 -39.08 24.15
CA SER A 124 -0.31 -39.92 23.99
C SER A 124 -0.34 -40.89 22.78
N SER A 125 0.69 -40.79 21.92
CA SER A 125 1.21 -41.83 20.98
C SER A 125 0.39 -42.18 19.72
N THR A 126 0.99 -42.66 18.61
CA THR A 126 2.31 -42.46 17.94
C THR A 126 2.29 -43.15 16.55
N ARG A 127 3.25 -42.79 15.66
CA ARG A 127 3.89 -43.61 14.58
C ARG A 127 3.12 -44.08 13.31
N LEU A 128 3.57 -43.52 12.17
CA LEU A 128 4.32 -44.16 11.04
C LEU A 128 3.80 -45.39 10.24
N VAL A 129 4.46 -45.62 9.08
CA VAL A 129 4.32 -46.68 8.03
C VAL A 129 3.31 -46.28 6.95
N ASP A 130 3.70 -45.86 5.74
CA ASP A 130 4.43 -46.52 4.63
C ASP A 130 3.55 -47.45 3.76
N GLY A 131 3.84 -47.49 2.45
CA GLY A 131 3.18 -48.35 1.45
C GLY A 131 2.43 -47.59 0.35
N GLY A 132 3.05 -47.44 -0.83
CA GLY A 132 2.37 -47.00 -2.05
C GLY A 132 1.72 -48.16 -2.84
N THR A 133 0.90 -47.84 -3.85
CA THR A 133 0.67 -48.69 -5.05
C THR A 133 -0.08 -47.93 -6.15
N GLU A 134 0.02 -48.44 -7.39
CA GLU A 134 -0.36 -47.79 -8.64
C GLU A 134 -1.81 -48.06 -9.09
N SER A 135 -2.36 -47.17 -9.95
CA SER A 135 -3.40 -47.37 -11.00
C SER A 135 -4.25 -46.09 -11.18
N LYS A 136 -4.75 -45.67 -12.35
CA LYS A 136 -4.69 -46.22 -13.72
C LYS A 136 -4.99 -45.10 -14.75
N VAL A 137 -4.57 -45.29 -16.00
CA VAL A 137 -4.89 -44.44 -17.18
C VAL A 137 -6.17 -44.96 -17.88
N PRO A 138 -6.93 -44.13 -18.63
CA PRO A 138 -6.82 -44.05 -20.12
C PRO A 138 -6.83 -42.58 -20.61
N GLN A 139 -6.10 -42.08 -21.60
CA GLN A 139 -5.63 -42.52 -22.95
C GLN A 139 -6.67 -42.44 -24.10
N GLU A 140 -6.57 -41.36 -24.90
CA GLU A 140 -6.74 -41.28 -26.37
C GLU A 140 -5.67 -40.25 -26.84
N VAL A 141 -4.59 -40.58 -27.59
CA VAL A 141 -4.46 -40.91 -29.03
C VAL A 141 -4.97 -39.75 -29.92
N SER A 142 -4.11 -38.81 -30.38
CA SER A 142 -3.33 -38.86 -31.65
C SER A 142 -2.46 -37.56 -31.78
N THR A 143 -1.38 -37.38 -32.55
CA THR A 143 -0.45 -38.22 -33.35
C THR A 143 0.81 -37.40 -33.75
N VAL A 144 1.96 -38.07 -33.94
CA VAL A 144 3.00 -37.97 -35.02
C VAL A 144 3.10 -36.63 -35.81
N VAL A 145 4.27 -35.95 -35.92
CA VAL A 145 5.46 -36.29 -36.76
C VAL A 145 6.82 -35.84 -36.14
N GLN A 146 7.87 -36.60 -36.49
CA GLN A 146 9.34 -36.40 -36.34
C GLN A 146 9.87 -34.95 -36.49
N ALA A 147 10.79 -34.45 -35.65
CA ALA A 147 12.24 -34.74 -35.50
C ALA A 147 13.15 -34.07 -36.56
N ASP A 148 14.10 -33.21 -36.17
CA ASP A 148 15.53 -33.58 -36.00
C ASP A 148 16.44 -32.40 -35.52
N ASN A 149 17.62 -32.78 -35.03
CA ASN A 149 18.82 -32.03 -34.62
C ASN A 149 19.24 -30.77 -35.44
N THR A 150 19.77 -29.71 -34.77
CA THR A 150 21.23 -29.42 -34.63
C THR A 150 21.57 -28.03 -34.05
N LYS A 151 22.86 -27.82 -33.72
CA LYS A 151 23.47 -26.67 -33.02
C LYS A 151 23.74 -25.43 -33.90
N SER A 152 23.70 -24.25 -33.26
CA SER A 152 24.70 -23.14 -33.30
C SER A 152 25.30 -22.69 -34.65
N GLU A 153 25.13 -21.40 -34.99
CA GLU A 153 26.21 -20.39 -34.90
C GLU A 153 25.74 -18.94 -35.20
N LYS A 154 26.61 -17.96 -34.92
CA LYS A 154 26.40 -16.51 -35.17
C LYS A 154 26.96 -16.11 -36.54
N ALA A 155 26.33 -15.14 -37.23
CA ALA A 155 27.03 -13.97 -37.83
C ALA A 155 26.11 -13.00 -38.62
N ASP A 156 26.42 -11.71 -38.50
CA ASP A 156 25.96 -10.58 -39.32
C ASP A 156 26.10 -10.74 -40.85
N LYS A 157 25.08 -10.34 -41.63
CA LYS A 157 25.11 -9.17 -42.56
C LYS A 157 23.94 -9.06 -43.56
N ASN A 158 23.15 -7.99 -43.39
CA ASN A 158 22.83 -6.93 -44.37
C ASN A 158 22.30 -7.22 -45.81
N LYS A 159 21.19 -6.53 -46.18
CA LYS A 159 20.63 -6.26 -47.55
C LYS A 159 20.11 -7.48 -48.35
N GLU A 160 19.11 -7.39 -49.24
CA GLU A 160 18.31 -6.26 -49.79
C GLU A 160 16.97 -6.80 -50.36
N THR A 161 15.90 -5.99 -50.34
CA THR A 161 14.82 -5.78 -51.36
C THR A 161 13.56 -5.24 -50.66
N GLU A 162 13.24 -3.95 -50.75
CA GLU A 162 12.57 -3.23 -51.86
C GLU A 162 11.03 -3.35 -51.86
N LYS A 163 10.39 -2.25 -51.40
CA LYS A 163 9.17 -1.61 -51.94
C LYS A 163 7.87 -2.43 -52.10
N ILE A 164 6.86 -2.05 -51.30
CA ILE A 164 5.60 -1.47 -51.85
C ILE A 164 5.23 -0.21 -51.05
N SER A 165 4.84 0.85 -51.79
CA SER A 165 4.06 2.06 -51.44
C SER A 165 3.56 2.18 -49.98
N SER A 166 3.94 3.18 -49.17
CA SER A 166 3.63 4.62 -49.28
C SER A 166 2.13 4.99 -49.35
N LYS A 167 1.52 5.31 -48.19
CA LYS A 167 0.72 6.54 -47.94
C LYS A 167 0.35 6.67 -46.45
N ILE A 168 0.00 7.90 -46.03
CA ILE A 168 -0.56 8.29 -44.71
C ILE A 168 0.40 8.16 -43.50
N THR A 169 1.25 9.17 -43.35
CA THR A 169 1.70 9.66 -42.03
C THR A 169 1.28 11.12 -41.88
N GLU A 170 0.04 11.35 -41.46
CA GLU A 170 -0.41 12.70 -41.13
C GLU A 170 0.16 13.10 -39.76
N LYS A 171 1.19 13.95 -39.81
CA LYS A 171 1.59 14.78 -38.66
C LYS A 171 0.39 15.66 -38.30
N PRO A 172 0.03 15.80 -37.00
CA PRO A 172 -0.94 16.81 -36.61
C PRO A 172 -0.40 18.19 -36.99
N GLU A 173 -1.17 18.97 -37.76
CA GLU A 173 -0.80 20.32 -38.18
C GLU A 173 -0.37 21.16 -36.97
N SER A 174 0.79 21.79 -37.09
CA SER A 174 1.27 22.69 -36.04
C SER A 174 0.29 23.87 -35.90
N VAL A 175 -0.14 24.17 -34.68
CA VAL A 175 -0.96 25.36 -34.37
C VAL A 175 -0.33 26.64 -34.92
N MET A 176 1.01 26.66 -35.01
CA MET A 176 1.81 27.75 -35.59
C MET A 176 1.51 27.99 -37.09
N GLU A 177 1.13 26.96 -37.84
CA GLU A 177 0.83 27.03 -39.27
C GLU A 177 -0.60 27.55 -39.54
N LYS A 178 -1.56 27.22 -38.65
CA LYS A 178 -2.88 27.86 -38.62
C LYS A 178 -2.81 29.34 -38.23
N VAL A 179 -1.95 29.70 -37.26
CA VAL A 179 -1.68 31.10 -36.92
C VAL A 179 -1.06 31.86 -38.11
N LYS A 180 -0.19 31.21 -38.90
CA LYS A 180 0.43 31.82 -40.08
C LYS A 180 -0.58 32.07 -41.21
N LYS A 181 -1.44 31.08 -41.52
CA LYS A 181 -2.55 31.25 -42.49
C LYS A 181 -3.53 32.36 -42.05
N LEU A 182 -3.83 32.48 -40.76
CA LEU A 182 -4.69 33.56 -40.24
C LEU A 182 -4.04 34.95 -40.30
N GLN A 183 -2.70 35.04 -40.23
CA GLN A 183 -1.98 36.30 -40.48
C GLN A 183 -1.97 36.69 -41.97
N GLU A 184 -1.97 35.73 -42.89
CA GLU A 184 -1.97 35.99 -44.35
C GLU A 184 -3.36 36.34 -44.89
N THR A 185 -4.45 35.98 -44.20
CA THR A 185 -5.82 36.45 -44.51
C THR A 185 -6.17 37.82 -43.92
N GLY A 186 -5.25 38.47 -43.22
CA GLY A 186 -5.43 39.83 -42.72
C GLY A 186 -5.43 40.85 -43.86
N SER A 187 -6.61 41.18 -44.40
CA SER A 187 -6.75 42.27 -45.38
C SER A 187 -6.09 43.55 -44.83
N PRO A 188 -5.19 44.20 -45.59
CA PRO A 188 -4.49 45.37 -45.08
C PRO A 188 -5.48 46.48 -44.76
N LEU A 189 -5.35 47.05 -43.55
CA LEU A 189 -6.06 48.26 -43.15
C LEU A 189 -5.71 49.38 -44.13
N MET A 190 -6.61 49.66 -45.08
CA MET A 190 -6.47 50.82 -45.95
C MET A 190 -6.52 52.10 -45.10
N PRO A 191 -5.65 53.09 -45.37
CA PRO A 191 -5.79 54.39 -44.72
C PRO A 191 -7.15 54.98 -45.09
N LEU A 192 -7.85 55.53 -44.09
CA LEU A 192 -9.13 56.21 -44.30
C LEU A 192 -8.90 57.44 -45.19
N SER A 193 -9.19 57.30 -46.48
CA SER A 193 -9.31 58.43 -47.41
C SER A 193 -10.41 59.37 -46.92
N PRO A 194 -10.22 60.70 -46.95
CA PRO A 194 -11.29 61.63 -46.62
C PRO A 194 -12.50 61.41 -47.52
N VAL A 195 -13.66 61.12 -46.94
CA VAL A 195 -14.90 61.00 -47.69
C VAL A 195 -15.32 62.38 -48.17
N HIS A 196 -14.90 62.75 -49.38
CA HIS A 196 -15.45 63.89 -50.10
C HIS A 196 -16.73 63.46 -50.80
N SER A 197 -17.83 63.51 -50.06
CA SER A 197 -19.17 63.41 -50.67
C SER A 197 -19.48 64.73 -51.37
N ALA A 198 -19.17 64.79 -52.66
CA ALA A 198 -19.61 65.89 -53.50
C ALA A 198 -21.14 65.90 -53.58
N VAL A 199 -21.76 66.97 -53.09
CA VAL A 199 -23.21 67.21 -53.26
C VAL A 199 -23.49 67.41 -54.76
N PRO A 200 -24.52 66.75 -55.33
CA PRO A 200 -24.93 67.00 -56.71
C PRO A 200 -25.33 68.47 -56.91
N ILE A 201 -24.62 69.17 -57.79
CA ILE A 201 -24.83 70.61 -58.02
C ILE A 201 -26.18 70.83 -58.72
N GLY A 202 -27.10 71.55 -58.08
CA GLY A 202 -28.40 71.95 -58.65
C GLY A 202 -29.65 71.55 -57.87
N MET A 203 -29.52 71.03 -56.64
CA MET A 203 -30.65 70.71 -55.76
C MET A 203 -31.14 71.92 -54.96
N ASP A 204 -32.44 71.95 -54.63
CA ASP A 204 -33.05 72.92 -53.73
C ASP A 204 -32.67 72.63 -52.27
N GLU A 205 -32.55 73.65 -51.41
CA GLU A 205 -32.01 73.54 -50.04
C GLU A 205 -32.72 72.45 -49.20
N GLY A 206 -34.04 72.29 -49.37
CA GLY A 206 -34.81 71.24 -48.71
C GLY A 206 -34.39 69.83 -49.11
N THR A 207 -34.09 69.62 -50.39
CA THR A 207 -33.69 68.32 -50.95
C THR A 207 -32.23 67.97 -50.64
N GLU A 208 -31.34 68.97 -50.58
CA GLU A 208 -29.98 68.79 -50.08
C GLU A 208 -29.98 68.43 -48.58
N GLN A 209 -30.78 69.13 -47.77
CA GLN A 209 -30.90 68.85 -46.35
C GLN A 209 -31.49 67.46 -46.06
N GLU A 210 -32.42 66.97 -46.89
CA GLU A 210 -32.94 65.61 -46.80
C GLU A 210 -31.92 64.55 -47.24
N PHE A 211 -31.17 64.79 -48.32
CA PHE A 211 -30.07 63.92 -48.75
C PHE A 211 -28.99 63.77 -47.66
N LEU A 212 -28.57 64.87 -47.06
CA LEU A 212 -27.61 64.87 -45.95
C LEU A 212 -28.15 64.15 -44.71
N ARG A 213 -29.46 64.26 -44.41
CA ARG A 213 -30.10 63.49 -43.33
C ARG A 213 -30.09 61.99 -43.62
N LEU A 214 -30.39 61.56 -44.84
CA LEU A 214 -30.28 60.15 -45.24
C LEU A 214 -28.84 59.64 -45.13
N GLN A 215 -27.85 60.44 -45.55
CA GLN A 215 -26.45 60.06 -45.46
C GLN A 215 -25.97 59.95 -44.00
N VAL A 216 -26.33 60.91 -43.13
CA VAL A 216 -26.04 60.83 -41.69
C VAL A 216 -26.70 59.59 -41.07
N LYS A 217 -27.91 59.23 -41.50
CA LYS A 217 -28.61 58.02 -41.05
C LYS A 217 -27.87 56.74 -41.47
N ASP A 218 -27.57 56.56 -42.76
CA ASP A 218 -26.81 55.39 -43.27
C ASP A 218 -25.42 55.27 -42.61
N LEU A 219 -24.71 56.38 -42.44
CA LEU A 219 -23.43 56.39 -41.72
C LEU A 219 -23.60 56.05 -40.23
N SER A 220 -24.70 56.44 -39.59
CA SER A 220 -24.99 56.08 -38.20
C SER A 220 -25.32 54.60 -38.04
N GLU A 221 -26.08 54.00 -38.96
CA GLU A 221 -26.40 52.57 -38.99
C GLU A 221 -25.15 51.72 -39.28
N LYS A 222 -24.26 52.18 -40.18
CA LYS A 222 -22.94 51.58 -40.40
C LYS A 222 -22.03 51.70 -39.17
N LEU A 223 -22.07 52.83 -38.45
CA LEU A 223 -21.32 52.99 -37.20
C LEU A 223 -21.85 52.07 -36.09
N GLU A 224 -23.16 51.86 -36.02
CA GLU A 224 -23.81 50.99 -35.04
C GLU A 224 -23.56 49.51 -35.30
N THR A 225 -23.67 49.05 -36.55
CA THR A 225 -23.31 47.67 -36.94
C THR A 225 -21.82 47.36 -36.70
N LEU A 226 -20.91 48.31 -36.98
CA LEU A 226 -19.48 48.18 -36.65
C LEU A 226 -19.23 48.16 -35.13
N ARG A 227 -20.01 48.92 -34.34
CA ARG A 227 -19.95 48.86 -32.87
C ARG A 227 -20.46 47.53 -32.32
N LEU A 228 -21.50 46.95 -32.92
CA LEU A 228 -22.04 45.65 -32.54
C LEU A 228 -21.04 44.54 -32.82
N ARG A 229 -20.48 44.46 -34.05
CA ARG A 229 -19.40 43.52 -34.39
C ARG A 229 -18.22 43.62 -33.43
N ARG A 230 -17.77 44.84 -33.09
CA ARG A 230 -16.67 45.02 -32.13
C ARG A 230 -17.00 44.49 -30.72
N LYS A 231 -18.26 44.56 -30.28
CA LYS A 231 -18.69 43.96 -29.01
C LYS A 231 -18.67 42.43 -29.09
N GLU A 232 -19.19 41.86 -30.17
CA GLU A 232 -19.18 40.41 -30.41
C GLU A 232 -17.75 39.85 -30.48
N ASP A 233 -16.86 40.50 -31.23
CA ASP A 233 -15.47 40.09 -31.36
C ASP A 233 -14.69 40.23 -30.05
N HIS A 234 -15.02 41.25 -29.24
CA HIS A 234 -14.49 41.37 -27.88
C HIS A 234 -14.98 40.23 -26.97
N SER A 235 -16.25 39.85 -27.04
CA SER A 235 -16.80 38.71 -26.30
C SER A 235 -16.12 37.39 -26.70
N LYS A 236 -15.97 37.13 -28.00
CA LYS A 236 -15.23 35.96 -28.53
C LYS A 236 -13.77 35.95 -28.06
N LEU A 237 -13.11 37.10 -28.02
CA LEU A 237 -11.72 37.21 -27.53
C LEU A 237 -11.60 36.80 -26.06
N VAL A 238 -12.53 37.26 -25.21
CA VAL A 238 -12.58 36.90 -23.78
C VAL A 238 -12.85 35.39 -23.59
N GLU A 239 -13.69 34.79 -24.42
CA GLU A 239 -13.93 33.33 -24.42
C GLU A 239 -12.70 32.52 -24.89
N LEU A 240 -11.96 33.02 -25.89
CA LEU A 240 -10.68 32.44 -26.33
C LEU A 240 -9.59 32.56 -25.26
N GLU A 241 -9.52 33.67 -24.53
CA GLU A 241 -8.61 33.83 -23.39
C GLU A 241 -8.96 32.87 -22.24
N ARG A 242 -10.26 32.72 -21.93
CA ARG A 242 -10.75 31.78 -20.91
C ARG A 242 -10.44 30.32 -21.26
N SER A 243 -10.70 29.90 -22.50
CA SER A 243 -10.42 28.53 -22.96
C SER A 243 -8.91 28.25 -23.03
N LYS A 244 -8.09 29.23 -23.41
CA LYS A 244 -6.62 29.14 -23.34
C LYS A 244 -6.12 28.87 -21.92
N ILE A 245 -6.65 29.56 -20.91
CA ILE A 245 -6.30 29.34 -19.50
C ILE A 245 -6.72 27.92 -19.05
N GLN A 246 -7.89 27.43 -19.47
CA GLN A 246 -8.33 26.06 -19.18
C GLN A 246 -7.40 25.02 -19.80
N ILE A 247 -6.98 25.20 -21.05
CA ILE A 247 -6.04 24.30 -21.73
C ILE A 247 -4.67 24.30 -21.02
N GLN A 248 -4.17 25.45 -20.57
CA GLN A 248 -2.93 25.53 -19.80
C GLN A 248 -3.04 24.78 -18.45
N ALA A 249 -4.14 24.95 -17.72
CA ALA A 249 -4.38 24.22 -16.47
C ALA A 249 -4.47 22.70 -16.68
N LEU A 250 -5.10 22.24 -17.77
CA LEU A 250 -5.15 20.83 -18.16
C LEU A 250 -3.78 20.28 -18.56
N MET A 251 -2.95 21.07 -19.25
CA MET A 251 -1.56 20.70 -19.57
C MET A 251 -0.70 20.55 -18.31
N GLU A 252 -0.82 21.45 -17.34
CA GLU A 252 -0.12 21.31 -16.05
C GLU A 252 -0.58 20.08 -15.28
N LEU A 253 -1.89 19.80 -15.24
CA LEU A 253 -2.43 18.60 -14.60
C LEU A 253 -1.91 17.32 -15.29
N LYS A 254 -1.87 17.31 -16.62
CA LYS A 254 -1.29 16.20 -17.40
C LYS A 254 0.19 15.99 -17.10
N SER A 255 0.98 17.06 -16.95
CA SER A 255 2.39 16.96 -16.56
C SER A 255 2.53 16.33 -15.17
N LYS A 256 1.78 16.83 -14.18
CA LYS A 256 1.80 16.31 -12.81
C LYS A 256 1.38 14.83 -12.74
N MET A 257 0.40 14.41 -13.54
CA MET A 257 0.02 13.00 -13.68
C MET A 257 1.12 12.15 -14.31
N ALA A 258 1.83 12.65 -15.33
CA ALA A 258 2.94 11.94 -15.96
C ALA A 258 4.13 11.77 -15.00
N ASP A 259 4.46 12.81 -14.21
CA ASP A 259 5.49 12.75 -13.17
C ASP A 259 5.14 11.70 -12.10
N GLN A 260 3.87 11.66 -11.66
CA GLN A 260 3.36 10.67 -10.71
C GLN A 260 3.43 9.23 -11.24
N LEU A 261 3.08 9.01 -12.52
CA LEU A 261 3.21 7.69 -13.16
C LEU A 261 4.66 7.22 -13.21
N LEU A 262 5.60 8.13 -13.51
CA LEU A 262 7.03 7.82 -13.57
C LEU A 262 7.60 7.53 -12.17
N ASP A 263 7.17 8.26 -11.15
CA ASP A 263 7.54 8.00 -9.75
C ASP A 263 7.00 6.64 -9.25
N LEU A 264 5.74 6.31 -9.55
CA LEU A 264 5.15 5.01 -9.22
C LEU A 264 5.86 3.86 -9.95
N GLN A 265 6.20 4.04 -11.23
CA GLN A 265 6.94 3.04 -12.00
C GLN A 265 8.35 2.79 -11.43
N ARG A 266 9.02 3.85 -10.95
CA ARG A 266 10.31 3.72 -10.24
C ARG A 266 10.16 2.98 -8.92
N GLN A 267 9.18 3.34 -8.08
CA GLN A 267 8.92 2.65 -6.81
C GLN A 267 8.62 1.16 -7.01
N LEU A 268 7.86 0.82 -8.06
CA LEU A 268 7.54 -0.57 -8.41
C LEU A 268 8.79 -1.35 -8.85
N GLN A 269 9.72 -0.72 -9.58
CA GLN A 269 11.01 -1.33 -9.93
C GLN A 269 11.92 -1.52 -8.71
N GLU A 270 11.97 -0.54 -7.80
CA GLU A 270 12.78 -0.59 -6.58
C GLU A 270 12.26 -1.68 -5.63
N ALA A 271 10.96 -1.74 -5.37
CA ALA A 271 10.33 -2.80 -4.57
C ALA A 271 10.52 -4.20 -5.17
N ARG A 272 10.48 -4.34 -6.51
CA ARG A 272 10.81 -5.61 -7.18
C ARG A 272 12.27 -6.03 -6.97
N LYS A 273 13.21 -5.07 -6.99
CA LYS A 273 14.64 -5.34 -6.75
C LYS A 273 14.88 -5.74 -5.29
N GLU A 274 14.32 -5.02 -4.33
CA GLU A 274 14.40 -5.34 -2.90
C GLU A 274 13.80 -6.72 -2.58
N ALA A 275 12.70 -7.10 -3.24
CA ALA A 275 12.10 -8.43 -3.10
C ALA A 275 12.98 -9.56 -3.66
N ILE A 276 13.72 -9.32 -4.75
CA ILE A 276 14.70 -10.27 -5.29
C ILE A 276 15.90 -10.39 -4.34
N GLU A 277 16.49 -9.27 -3.92
CA GLU A 277 17.63 -9.26 -2.98
C GLU A 277 17.27 -9.93 -1.65
N SER A 278 16.05 -9.70 -1.14
CA SER A 278 15.53 -10.36 0.06
C SER A 278 15.32 -11.87 -0.11
N ARG A 279 15.04 -12.34 -1.33
CA ARG A 279 14.91 -13.76 -1.65
C ARG A 279 16.29 -14.41 -1.77
N GLU A 280 17.19 -13.80 -2.54
CA GLU A 280 18.57 -14.27 -2.71
C GLU A 280 19.29 -14.35 -1.36
N TRP A 281 19.10 -13.38 -0.46
CA TRP A 281 19.64 -13.42 0.90
C TRP A 281 19.08 -14.60 1.70
N LYS A 282 17.76 -14.84 1.67
CA LYS A 282 17.14 -15.99 2.35
C LYS A 282 17.63 -17.32 1.80
N GLU A 283 17.78 -17.42 0.48
CA GLU A 283 18.25 -18.64 -0.21
C GLU A 283 19.72 -18.91 0.13
N ALA A 284 20.57 -17.89 0.14
CA ALA A 284 21.98 -18.00 0.55
C ALA A 284 22.14 -18.38 2.04
N ASN A 285 21.29 -17.87 2.93
CA ASN A 285 21.31 -18.21 4.36
C ASN A 285 20.46 -19.45 4.73
N GLN A 286 19.82 -20.10 3.75
CA GLN A 286 19.03 -21.31 4.01
C GLN A 286 19.91 -22.49 4.41
N ASP A 287 21.09 -22.64 3.79
CA ASP A 287 22.02 -23.72 4.10
C ASP A 287 22.65 -23.54 5.50
N ASP A 288 22.95 -22.30 5.91
CA ASP A 288 23.39 -21.98 7.28
C ASP A 288 22.30 -22.35 8.31
N LEU A 289 21.03 -22.02 8.02
CA LEU A 289 19.88 -22.36 8.87
C LEU A 289 19.65 -23.87 8.97
N ASN A 290 19.77 -24.58 7.84
CA ASN A 290 19.66 -26.04 7.80
C ASN A 290 20.80 -26.69 8.61
N SER A 291 22.05 -26.23 8.44
CA SER A 291 23.20 -26.72 9.19
C SER A 291 23.08 -26.46 10.69
N ALA A 292 22.55 -25.29 11.09
CA ALA A 292 22.26 -25.00 12.49
C ALA A 292 21.14 -25.88 13.07
N ALA A 293 20.12 -26.23 12.26
CA ALA A 293 19.07 -27.16 12.66
C ALA A 293 19.60 -28.59 12.85
N GLU A 294 20.40 -29.10 11.91
CA GLU A 294 21.07 -30.41 12.01
C GLU A 294 21.98 -30.48 13.26
N GLN A 295 22.74 -29.42 13.55
CA GLN A 295 23.55 -29.33 14.76
C GLN A 295 22.70 -29.37 16.04
N LEU A 296 21.53 -28.75 16.03
CA LEU A 296 20.59 -28.76 17.16
C LEU A 296 19.92 -30.13 17.35
N GLU A 297 19.58 -30.83 16.27
CA GLU A 297 19.09 -32.21 16.33
C GLU A 297 20.17 -33.16 16.90
N MET A 298 21.41 -33.07 16.41
CA MET A 298 22.54 -33.85 16.93
C MET A 298 22.80 -33.58 18.42
N ALA A 299 22.83 -32.30 18.83
CA ALA A 299 22.99 -31.93 20.23
C ALA A 299 21.82 -32.39 21.12
N THR A 300 20.61 -32.50 20.56
CA THR A 300 19.43 -33.04 21.26
C THR A 300 19.58 -34.54 21.48
N ILE A 301 20.05 -35.29 20.47
CA ILE A 301 20.34 -36.73 20.59
C ILE A 301 21.45 -36.98 21.61
N ASP A 302 22.55 -36.23 21.56
CA ASP A 302 23.65 -36.37 22.53
C ASP A 302 23.19 -36.08 23.97
N LYS A 303 22.25 -35.13 24.14
CA LYS A 303 21.61 -34.85 25.42
C LYS A 303 20.73 -36.01 25.89
N GLU A 304 19.84 -36.55 25.07
CA GLU A 304 18.99 -37.70 25.41
C GLU A 304 19.86 -38.92 25.79
N MET A 305 20.92 -39.20 25.03
CA MET A 305 21.90 -40.24 25.30
C MET A 305 22.74 -40.01 26.58
N ALA A 306 22.84 -38.77 27.07
CA ALA A 306 23.46 -38.44 28.34
C ALA A 306 22.46 -38.59 29.51
N GLU A 307 21.20 -38.19 29.30
CA GLU A 307 20.11 -38.37 30.27
C GLU A 307 19.87 -39.87 30.54
N GLU A 308 19.75 -40.73 29.51
CA GLU A 308 19.62 -42.19 29.69
C GLU A 308 20.80 -42.81 30.46
N ARG A 309 22.04 -42.37 30.19
CA ARG A 309 23.22 -42.85 30.94
C ARG A 309 23.21 -42.40 32.39
N ALA A 310 22.77 -41.17 32.66
CA ALA A 310 22.65 -40.66 34.02
C ALA A 310 21.57 -41.43 34.81
N GLU A 311 20.42 -41.71 34.19
CA GLU A 311 19.37 -42.54 34.78
C GLU A 311 19.84 -43.99 35.05
N ALA A 312 20.57 -44.60 34.11
CA ALA A 312 21.14 -45.93 34.30
C ALA A 312 22.14 -45.98 35.48
N LEU A 313 23.07 -45.03 35.55
CA LEU A 313 24.03 -44.94 36.66
C LEU A 313 23.34 -44.63 38.00
N GLN A 314 22.26 -43.85 37.99
CA GLN A 314 21.45 -43.57 39.18
C GLN A 314 20.76 -44.84 39.70
N LEU A 315 20.21 -45.67 38.80
CA LEU A 315 19.62 -46.97 39.15
C LEU A 315 20.67 -47.95 39.71
N GLU A 316 21.88 -47.98 39.14
CA GLU A 316 22.99 -48.79 39.69
C GLU A 316 23.41 -48.30 41.08
N LEU A 317 23.53 -46.98 41.28
CA LEU A 317 23.84 -46.36 42.56
C LEU A 317 22.80 -46.73 43.63
N ASP A 318 21.52 -46.64 43.31
CA ASP A 318 20.44 -46.95 44.25
C ASP A 318 20.33 -48.47 44.53
N SER A 319 20.66 -49.33 43.54
CA SER A 319 20.84 -50.78 43.77
C SER A 319 22.00 -51.10 44.72
N LEU A 320 23.12 -50.37 44.62
CA LEU A 320 24.26 -50.53 45.50
C LEU A 320 23.98 -50.01 46.92
N LYS A 321 23.25 -48.90 47.07
CA LYS A 321 22.78 -48.42 48.38
C LYS A 321 21.94 -49.45 49.11
N LEU A 322 20.93 -50.02 48.45
CA LEU A 322 20.06 -51.05 49.05
C LEU A 322 20.85 -52.28 49.52
N LYS A 323 21.83 -52.75 48.73
CA LYS A 323 22.73 -53.85 49.15
C LYS A 323 23.62 -53.46 50.33
N ASN A 324 24.05 -52.21 50.41
CA ASN A 324 24.85 -51.73 51.52
C ASN A 324 24.01 -51.57 52.81
N GLU A 325 22.75 -51.13 52.69
CA GLU A 325 21.78 -51.11 53.79
C GLU A 325 21.46 -52.53 54.31
N GLU A 326 21.32 -53.51 53.40
CA GLU A 326 21.15 -54.94 53.74
C GLU A 326 22.37 -55.49 54.49
N LEU A 327 23.59 -55.25 53.98
CA LEU A 327 24.84 -55.66 54.65
C LEU A 327 25.07 -54.93 55.99
N GLU A 328 24.68 -53.66 56.11
CA GLU A 328 24.74 -52.93 57.39
C GLU A 328 23.76 -53.52 58.42
N ALA A 329 22.56 -53.91 58.00
CA ALA A 329 21.61 -54.61 58.87
C ALA A 329 22.13 -56.01 59.31
N ASP A 330 22.72 -56.79 58.40
CA ASP A 330 23.34 -58.07 58.73
C ASP A 330 24.50 -57.91 59.74
N LEU A 331 25.35 -56.89 59.56
CA LEU A 331 26.43 -56.58 60.49
C LEU A 331 25.92 -56.12 61.86
N GLU A 332 24.80 -55.40 61.91
CA GLU A 332 24.15 -54.99 63.15
C GLU A 332 23.56 -56.21 63.90
N ILE A 333 22.97 -57.17 63.18
CA ILE A 333 22.50 -58.45 63.74
C ILE A 333 23.70 -59.23 64.31
N LEU A 334 24.75 -59.46 63.53
CA LEU A 334 25.95 -60.18 63.96
C LEU A 334 26.65 -59.50 65.15
N ARG A 335 26.64 -58.16 65.22
CA ARG A 335 27.11 -57.40 66.39
C ARG A 335 26.27 -57.69 67.63
N ASN A 336 24.95 -57.66 67.50
CA ASN A 336 24.03 -57.92 68.60
C ASN A 336 24.12 -59.38 69.08
N GLU A 337 24.32 -60.34 68.17
CA GLU A 337 24.61 -61.73 68.50
C GLU A 337 25.94 -61.87 69.27
N MET A 338 27.04 -61.28 68.78
CA MET A 338 28.32 -61.27 69.50
C MET A 338 28.22 -60.56 70.86
N ALA A 339 27.45 -59.47 70.97
CA ALA A 339 27.20 -58.79 72.24
C ALA A 339 26.37 -59.64 73.21
N SER A 340 25.47 -60.51 72.71
CA SER A 340 24.68 -61.44 73.51
C SER A 340 25.46 -62.69 73.95
N GLY A 341 26.44 -63.14 73.14
CA GLY A 341 27.21 -64.36 73.37
C GLY A 341 28.57 -64.20 74.07
N GLY A 342 29.02 -62.96 74.32
CA GLY A 342 30.40 -62.64 74.67
C GLY A 342 30.66 -62.16 76.12
N SER A 343 30.33 -62.96 77.15
CA SER A 343 30.77 -62.67 78.53
C SER A 343 32.15 -63.28 78.81
N GLY A 344 33.23 -62.52 78.58
CA GLY A 344 34.62 -62.98 78.73
C GLY A 344 35.60 -61.85 79.08
N VAL A 345 36.22 -61.94 80.25
CA VAL A 345 36.89 -60.85 80.99
C VAL A 345 38.43 -60.91 80.86
N VAL A 346 39.08 -59.77 80.49
CA VAL A 346 40.45 -59.31 80.88
C VAL A 346 41.66 -60.13 80.32
N PHE A 347 42.88 -59.63 80.05
CA PHE A 347 43.63 -58.37 80.32
C PHE A 347 44.64 -58.01 79.18
N GLU A 348 45.40 -56.93 79.40
CA GLU A 348 46.80 -56.72 78.97
C GLU A 348 47.09 -56.17 77.56
N GLY A 349 46.88 -54.86 77.38
CA GLY A 349 47.16 -54.20 76.10
C GLY A 349 47.28 -52.66 76.09
N ASN A 350 47.40 -51.98 77.25
CA ASN A 350 47.26 -50.51 77.36
C ASN A 350 48.14 -49.67 76.41
N SER A 351 49.26 -50.19 75.88
CA SER A 351 50.10 -49.48 74.90
C SER A 351 49.67 -49.73 73.44
N VAL A 352 49.21 -50.94 73.12
CA VAL A 352 48.80 -51.32 71.76
C VAL A 352 47.38 -50.83 71.47
N GLN A 353 46.45 -50.98 72.41
CA GLN A 353 45.09 -50.46 72.27
C GLN A 353 45.06 -48.92 72.24
N LEU A 354 45.95 -48.23 72.98
CA LEU A 354 46.07 -46.78 72.90
C LEU A 354 46.54 -46.35 71.50
N LYS A 355 47.60 -46.96 70.95
CA LYS A 355 48.04 -46.70 69.57
C LYS A 355 46.99 -47.06 68.52
N GLN A 356 46.22 -48.14 68.72
CA GLN A 356 45.11 -48.52 67.86
C GLN A 356 44.01 -47.45 67.86
N LEU A 357 43.67 -46.90 69.03
CA LEU A 357 42.69 -45.82 69.21
C LEU A 357 43.18 -44.46 68.72
N GLU A 358 44.47 -44.16 68.84
CA GLU A 358 45.10 -42.97 68.24
C GLU A 358 45.02 -43.05 66.71
N LEU A 359 45.40 -44.18 66.12
CA LEU A 359 45.39 -44.39 64.67
C LEU A 359 43.95 -44.46 64.10
N GLN A 360 42.98 -44.94 64.88
CA GLN A 360 41.54 -44.81 64.56
C GLN A 360 41.07 -43.35 64.65
N ASN A 361 41.45 -42.61 65.70
CA ASN A 361 41.12 -41.18 65.82
C ASN A 361 41.71 -40.35 64.68
N ASP A 362 42.95 -40.62 64.27
CA ASP A 362 43.59 -39.91 63.17
C ASP A 362 42.93 -40.25 61.82
N ARG A 363 42.52 -41.51 61.60
CA ARG A 363 41.63 -41.87 60.48
C ARG A 363 40.29 -41.13 60.51
N LEU A 364 39.66 -40.98 61.69
CA LEU A 364 38.40 -40.25 61.84
C LEU A 364 38.57 -38.74 61.61
N LYS A 365 39.67 -38.13 62.07
CA LYS A 365 40.02 -36.74 61.76
C LYS A 365 40.26 -36.55 60.26
N GLU A 366 41.00 -37.45 59.63
CA GLU A 366 41.22 -37.43 58.18
C GLU A 366 39.91 -37.59 57.40
N ALA A 367 39.03 -38.50 57.82
CA ALA A 367 37.71 -38.68 57.24
C ALA A 367 36.86 -37.40 57.39
N LEU A 368 36.82 -36.79 58.58
CA LEU A 368 36.13 -35.53 58.83
C LEU A 368 36.66 -34.36 57.98
N ILE A 369 37.98 -34.28 57.78
CA ILE A 369 38.58 -33.27 56.89
C ILE A 369 38.14 -33.50 55.44
N ARG A 370 38.22 -34.75 54.93
CA ARG A 370 37.74 -35.09 53.59
C ARG A 370 36.24 -34.80 53.43
N LEU A 371 35.42 -35.11 54.44
CA LEU A 371 33.97 -34.87 54.42
C LEU A 371 33.65 -33.37 54.44
N ARG A 372 34.40 -32.57 55.21
CA ARG A 372 34.34 -31.09 55.16
C ARG A 372 34.69 -30.59 53.77
N ASP A 373 35.80 -31.07 53.19
CA ASP A 373 36.32 -30.57 51.92
C ASP A 373 35.39 -30.92 50.75
N ILE A 374 34.87 -32.15 50.72
CA ILE A 374 33.80 -32.60 49.80
C ILE A 374 32.55 -31.73 49.96
N ASN A 375 32.09 -31.48 51.19
CA ASN A 375 30.93 -30.63 51.42
C ASN A 375 31.19 -29.18 50.97
N THR A 376 32.38 -28.62 51.18
CA THR A 376 32.72 -27.28 50.66
C THR A 376 32.78 -27.24 49.13
N ALA A 377 33.31 -28.28 48.48
CA ALA A 377 33.31 -28.39 47.02
C ALA A 377 31.88 -28.46 46.47
N ALA A 378 31.03 -29.31 47.04
CA ALA A 378 29.61 -29.43 46.67
C ALA A 378 28.82 -28.13 46.90
N GLN A 379 29.13 -27.34 47.94
CA GLN A 379 28.52 -26.02 48.12
C GLN A 379 28.99 -25.02 47.05
N VAL A 380 30.27 -25.03 46.66
CA VAL A 380 30.80 -24.15 45.59
C VAL A 380 30.17 -24.51 44.24
N GLU A 381 30.09 -25.79 43.92
CA GLU A 381 29.45 -26.32 42.71
C GLU A 381 27.95 -25.98 42.67
N LYS A 382 27.22 -26.21 43.77
CA LYS A 382 25.82 -25.79 43.91
C LYS A 382 25.65 -24.28 43.71
N MET A 383 26.54 -23.46 44.27
CA MET A 383 26.49 -22.01 44.03
C MET A 383 26.83 -21.63 42.58
N ALA A 384 27.65 -22.41 41.87
CA ALA A 384 27.91 -22.19 40.44
C ALA A 384 26.65 -22.51 39.61
N ALA A 385 26.07 -23.70 39.80
CA ALA A 385 24.85 -24.13 39.11
C ALA A 385 23.65 -23.19 39.35
N VAL A 386 23.51 -22.65 40.58
CA VAL A 386 22.47 -21.64 40.87
C VAL A 386 22.67 -20.35 40.08
N ARG A 387 23.91 -19.85 39.97
CA ARG A 387 24.20 -18.64 39.18
C ARG A 387 23.98 -18.87 37.68
N GLU A 388 24.35 -20.03 37.18
CA GLU A 388 24.12 -20.41 35.79
C GLU A 388 22.61 -20.49 35.48
N ALA A 389 21.83 -21.13 36.36
CA ALA A 389 20.37 -21.17 36.25
C ALA A 389 19.73 -19.77 36.33
N GLU A 390 20.28 -18.84 37.13
CA GLU A 390 19.84 -17.44 37.16
C GLU A 390 20.15 -16.70 35.84
N VAL A 391 21.33 -16.90 35.25
CA VAL A 391 21.70 -16.33 33.94
C VAL A 391 20.81 -16.85 32.83
N LEU A 392 20.67 -18.17 32.70
CA LEU A 392 19.79 -18.81 31.72
C LEU A 392 18.33 -18.37 31.89
N ARG A 393 17.86 -18.16 33.12
CA ARG A 393 16.53 -17.60 33.40
C ARG A 393 16.39 -16.16 32.89
N THR A 394 17.41 -15.31 33.02
CA THR A 394 17.36 -13.95 32.47
C THR A 394 17.37 -13.93 30.95
N GLU A 395 18.22 -14.75 30.32
CA GLU A 395 18.28 -14.90 28.86
C GLU A 395 16.95 -15.40 28.29
N ASN A 396 16.34 -16.42 28.91
CA ASN A 396 15.05 -16.95 28.48
C ASN A 396 13.93 -15.87 28.53
N ILE A 397 13.94 -15.00 29.54
CA ILE A 397 13.00 -13.87 29.62
C ILE A 397 13.24 -12.85 28.48
N GLU A 398 14.49 -12.61 28.09
CA GLU A 398 14.81 -11.71 26.98
C GLU A 398 14.45 -12.31 25.62
N LEU A 399 14.71 -13.61 25.40
CA LEU A 399 14.28 -14.36 24.23
C LEU A 399 12.75 -14.36 24.08
N VAL A 400 12.00 -14.56 25.17
CA VAL A 400 10.53 -14.48 25.16
C VAL A 400 10.06 -13.07 24.76
N ARG A 401 10.67 -12.00 25.29
CA ARG A 401 10.34 -10.62 24.87
C ARG A 401 10.66 -10.36 23.41
N ALA A 402 11.80 -10.85 22.92
CA ALA A 402 12.18 -10.72 21.51
C ALA A 402 11.18 -11.43 20.60
N ALA A 403 10.77 -12.66 20.95
CA ALA A 403 9.74 -13.41 20.23
C ALA A 403 8.37 -12.71 20.25
N GLU A 404 7.96 -12.10 21.37
CA GLU A 404 6.73 -11.30 21.43
C GLU A 404 6.76 -10.05 20.54
N ILE A 405 7.91 -9.36 20.46
CA ILE A 405 8.11 -8.22 19.57
C ILE A 405 8.07 -8.67 18.11
N ALA A 406 8.80 -9.72 17.76
CA ALA A 406 8.82 -10.30 16.41
C ALA A 406 7.41 -10.71 15.96
N ARG A 407 6.64 -11.39 16.83
CA ARG A 407 5.24 -11.76 16.57
C ARG A 407 4.35 -10.53 16.36
N LYS A 408 4.51 -9.46 17.13
CA LYS A 408 3.76 -8.21 16.90
C LYS A 408 4.09 -7.60 15.53
N THR A 409 5.36 -7.52 15.17
CA THR A 409 5.77 -6.99 13.85
C THR A 409 5.32 -7.87 12.69
N MET A 410 5.27 -9.20 12.87
CA MET A 410 4.70 -10.14 11.91
C MET A 410 3.21 -9.88 11.71
N ASN A 411 2.41 -9.87 12.77
CA ASN A 411 0.96 -9.59 12.70
C ASN A 411 0.67 -8.21 12.07
N GLU A 412 1.48 -7.19 12.36
CA GLU A 412 1.37 -5.87 11.72
C GLU A 412 1.68 -5.92 10.22
N SER A 413 2.62 -6.76 9.78
CA SER A 413 2.93 -6.94 8.36
C SER A 413 1.85 -7.73 7.63
N GLU A 414 1.27 -8.76 8.27
CA GLU A 414 0.15 -9.53 7.74
C GLU A 414 -1.09 -8.66 7.53
N LEU A 415 -1.41 -7.78 8.49
CA LEU A 415 -2.52 -6.83 8.36
C LEU A 415 -2.31 -5.86 7.18
N ARG A 416 -1.08 -5.37 6.96
CA ARG A 416 -0.76 -4.53 5.79
C ARG A 416 -0.90 -5.30 4.47
N ILE A 417 -0.54 -6.59 4.45
CA ILE A 417 -0.71 -7.45 3.28
C ILE A 417 -2.21 -7.62 2.98
N GLN A 418 -3.05 -7.84 3.99
CA GLN A 418 -4.50 -7.89 3.83
C GLN A 418 -5.07 -6.55 3.31
N ASP A 419 -4.68 -5.41 3.89
CA ASP A 419 -5.10 -4.09 3.44
C ASP A 419 -4.74 -3.84 1.95
N TYR A 420 -3.59 -4.34 1.49
CA TYR A 420 -3.19 -4.24 0.08
C TYR A 420 -3.93 -5.23 -0.83
N GLN A 421 -4.28 -6.42 -0.34
CA GLN A 421 -5.13 -7.37 -1.09
C GLN A 421 -6.52 -6.78 -1.33
N GLU A 422 -7.17 -6.22 -0.28
CA GLU A 422 -8.48 -5.57 -0.40
C GLU A 422 -8.44 -4.36 -1.38
N GLN A 423 -7.33 -3.61 -1.41
CA GLN A 423 -7.13 -2.53 -2.38
C GLN A 423 -6.97 -3.03 -3.82
N ILE A 424 -6.28 -4.16 -4.04
CA ILE A 424 -6.12 -4.78 -5.36
C ILE A 424 -7.47 -5.32 -5.87
N GLU A 425 -8.24 -6.01 -5.03
CA GLU A 425 -9.59 -6.48 -5.38
C GLU A 425 -10.52 -5.32 -5.77
N ALA A 426 -10.51 -4.22 -5.00
CA ALA A 426 -11.27 -3.03 -5.32
C ALA A 426 -10.83 -2.36 -6.63
N ALA A 427 -9.53 -2.35 -6.93
CA ALA A 427 -8.99 -1.84 -8.19
C ALA A 427 -9.41 -2.70 -9.39
N MET A 428 -9.34 -4.03 -9.26
CA MET A 428 -9.77 -4.98 -10.30
C MET A 428 -11.27 -4.81 -10.62
N GLY A 429 -12.13 -4.66 -9.61
CA GLY A 429 -13.55 -4.39 -9.83
C GLY A 429 -13.83 -3.05 -10.52
N ALA A 430 -12.98 -2.04 -10.30
CA ALA A 430 -13.06 -0.77 -11.01
C ALA A 430 -12.60 -0.89 -12.47
N GLU A 431 -11.53 -1.65 -12.75
CA GLU A 431 -11.06 -1.95 -14.10
C GLU A 431 -12.12 -2.69 -14.93
N GLU A 432 -12.81 -3.68 -14.33
CA GLU A 432 -13.92 -4.39 -14.99
C GLU A 432 -15.07 -3.42 -15.37
N MET A 433 -15.43 -2.50 -14.46
CA MET A 433 -16.46 -1.49 -14.75
C MET A 433 -16.02 -0.55 -15.88
N VAL A 434 -14.76 -0.11 -15.90
CA VAL A 434 -14.19 0.74 -16.97
C VAL A 434 -14.19 -0.01 -18.29
N MET A 435 -13.82 -1.29 -18.32
CA MET A 435 -13.85 -2.13 -19.52
C MET A 435 -15.27 -2.30 -20.06
N ASN A 436 -16.26 -2.56 -19.20
CA ASN A 436 -17.66 -2.67 -19.58
C ASN A 436 -18.23 -1.35 -20.14
N LEU A 437 -17.87 -0.21 -19.54
CA LEU A 437 -18.24 1.12 -20.06
C LEU A 437 -17.55 1.43 -21.40
N ALA A 438 -16.28 1.06 -21.56
CA ALA A 438 -15.55 1.24 -22.82
C ALA A 438 -16.16 0.40 -23.96
N ASN A 439 -16.47 -0.87 -23.71
CA ASN A 439 -17.17 -1.74 -24.67
C ASN A 439 -18.51 -1.14 -25.09
N LYS A 440 -19.30 -0.66 -24.12
CA LYS A 440 -20.60 -0.04 -24.40
C LYS A 440 -20.47 1.27 -25.19
N ASN A 441 -19.45 2.08 -24.92
CA ASN A 441 -19.17 3.28 -25.72
C ASN A 441 -18.80 2.91 -27.16
N MET A 442 -17.94 1.91 -27.39
CA MET A 442 -17.60 1.43 -28.74
C MET A 442 -18.83 0.93 -29.50
N GLU A 443 -19.74 0.21 -28.83
CA GLU A 443 -20.98 -0.27 -29.44
C GLU A 443 -21.92 0.90 -29.80
N MET A 444 -22.09 1.88 -28.91
CA MET A 444 -22.88 3.09 -29.18
C MET A 444 -22.25 3.93 -30.31
N GLU A 445 -20.93 4.09 -30.35
CA GLU A 445 -20.23 4.76 -31.46
C GLU A 445 -20.42 4.02 -32.79
N SER A 446 -20.40 2.69 -32.80
CA SER A 446 -20.70 1.87 -33.98
C SER A 446 -22.16 1.98 -34.44
N GLN A 447 -23.11 2.16 -33.51
CA GLN A 447 -24.50 2.44 -33.83
C GLN A 447 -24.67 3.86 -34.41
N ILE A 448 -24.03 4.87 -33.82
CA ILE A 448 -24.05 6.25 -34.31
C ILE A 448 -23.52 6.31 -35.75
N ARG A 449 -22.34 5.73 -36.03
CA ARG A 449 -21.76 5.72 -37.39
C ARG A 449 -22.68 5.10 -38.43
N ARG A 450 -23.38 4.01 -38.09
CA ARG A 450 -24.36 3.38 -39.00
C ARG A 450 -25.57 4.26 -39.26
N LEU A 451 -26.09 4.94 -38.23
CA LEU A 451 -27.19 5.89 -38.37
C LEU A 451 -26.78 7.16 -39.14
N GLU A 452 -25.50 7.55 -39.06
CA GLU A 452 -24.93 8.64 -39.87
C GLU A 452 -24.80 8.23 -41.34
N GLU A 453 -24.34 7.01 -41.64
CA GLU A 453 -24.30 6.44 -43.00
C GLU A 453 -25.72 6.29 -43.60
N GLU A 454 -26.67 5.72 -42.85
CA GLU A 454 -28.08 5.62 -43.24
C GLU A 454 -28.73 6.99 -43.48
N ARG A 455 -28.37 8.02 -42.68
CA ARG A 455 -28.81 9.41 -42.92
C ARG A 455 -28.23 9.94 -44.23
N ASP A 456 -26.94 9.79 -44.45
CA ASP A 456 -26.26 10.36 -45.62
C ASP A 456 -26.77 9.74 -46.93
N ASP A 457 -27.07 8.43 -46.93
CA ASP A 457 -27.76 7.75 -48.04
C ASP A 457 -29.18 8.31 -48.27
N LEU A 458 -29.95 8.53 -47.21
CA LEU A 458 -31.30 9.11 -47.31
C LEU A 458 -31.30 10.58 -47.76
N GLU A 459 -30.31 11.37 -47.36
CA GLU A 459 -30.12 12.75 -47.84
C GLU A 459 -29.73 12.76 -49.33
N ALA A 460 -28.84 11.85 -49.77
CA ALA A 460 -28.51 11.69 -51.18
C ALA A 460 -29.72 11.24 -52.04
N HIS A 461 -30.59 10.39 -51.49
CA HIS A 461 -31.86 10.03 -52.14
C HIS A 461 -32.81 11.23 -52.25
N ARG A 462 -32.97 12.03 -51.19
CA ARG A 462 -33.79 13.25 -51.23
C ARG A 462 -33.29 14.24 -52.27
N ASP A 463 -31.98 14.47 -52.32
CA ASP A 463 -31.38 15.41 -53.29
C ASP A 463 -31.55 14.91 -54.74
N MET A 464 -31.56 13.60 -54.97
CA MET A 464 -31.90 13.02 -56.28
C MET A 464 -33.39 13.19 -56.62
N ASP A 465 -34.30 12.97 -55.67
CA ASP A 465 -35.74 13.19 -55.86
C ASP A 465 -36.06 14.69 -56.14
N GLU A 466 -35.37 15.61 -55.47
CA GLU A 466 -35.47 17.06 -55.73
C GLU A 466 -35.02 17.41 -57.15
N GLN A 467 -33.87 16.88 -57.61
CA GLN A 467 -33.39 17.07 -58.99
C GLN A 467 -34.38 16.49 -60.02
N MET A 468 -34.88 15.27 -59.80
CA MET A 468 -35.88 14.64 -60.67
C MET A 468 -37.17 15.46 -60.74
N PHE A 469 -37.60 16.07 -59.63
CA PHE A 469 -38.78 16.94 -59.59
C PHE A 469 -38.55 18.26 -60.35
N GLU A 470 -37.37 18.88 -60.23
CA GLU A 470 -37.01 20.07 -61.00
C GLU A 470 -36.96 19.79 -62.50
N GLU A 471 -36.37 18.65 -62.92
CA GLU A 471 -36.37 18.22 -64.32
C GLU A 471 -37.79 17.99 -64.85
N GLN A 472 -38.64 17.27 -64.09
CA GLN A 472 -40.04 17.04 -64.46
C GLN A 472 -40.80 18.37 -64.65
N LYS A 473 -40.60 19.33 -63.75
CA LYS A 473 -41.22 20.66 -63.82
C LYS A 473 -40.71 21.50 -65.01
N LEU A 474 -39.45 21.35 -65.39
CA LEU A 474 -38.92 21.97 -66.61
C LEU A 474 -39.51 21.34 -67.87
N VAL A 475 -39.65 20.02 -67.92
CA VAL A 475 -40.31 19.29 -69.02
C VAL A 475 -41.79 19.66 -69.12
N GLU A 476 -42.53 19.70 -68.02
CA GLU A 476 -43.93 20.14 -67.98
C GLU A 476 -44.07 21.56 -68.53
N LYS A 477 -43.22 22.49 -68.10
CA LYS A 477 -43.20 23.88 -68.60
C LYS A 477 -42.87 23.96 -70.09
N ALA A 478 -41.96 23.13 -70.60
CA ALA A 478 -41.64 23.07 -72.02
C ALA A 478 -42.84 22.57 -72.84
N LEU A 479 -43.50 21.49 -72.41
CA LEU A 479 -44.70 20.95 -73.04
C LEU A 479 -45.87 21.94 -73.03
N LEU A 480 -46.07 22.68 -71.94
CA LEU A 480 -47.06 23.76 -71.87
C LEU A 480 -46.75 24.87 -72.88
N GLY A 481 -45.48 25.28 -73.01
CA GLY A 481 -45.05 26.25 -74.02
C GLY A 481 -45.24 25.78 -75.46
N GLU A 482 -45.02 24.48 -75.74
CA GLU A 482 -45.33 23.88 -77.05
C GLU A 482 -46.83 23.87 -77.33
N ILE A 483 -47.66 23.54 -76.33
CA ILE A 483 -49.12 23.59 -76.41
C ILE A 483 -49.61 25.02 -76.69
N GLU A 484 -49.07 26.04 -76.00
CA GLU A 484 -49.37 27.45 -76.27
C GLU A 484 -48.96 27.86 -77.69
N ALA A 485 -47.75 27.49 -78.14
CA ALA A 485 -47.29 27.78 -79.50
C ALA A 485 -48.13 27.09 -80.58
N LEU A 486 -48.64 25.89 -80.32
CA LEU A 486 -49.60 25.20 -81.20
C LEU A 486 -50.97 25.90 -81.21
N HIS A 487 -51.49 26.32 -80.05
CA HIS A 487 -52.73 27.10 -79.97
C HIS A 487 -52.65 28.44 -80.72
N ILE A 488 -51.52 29.14 -80.66
CA ILE A 488 -51.27 30.37 -81.43
C ILE A 488 -51.32 30.06 -82.93
N LYS A 489 -50.56 29.07 -83.42
CA LYS A 489 -50.56 28.67 -84.83
C LYS A 489 -51.96 28.24 -85.33
N ILE A 490 -52.72 27.52 -84.51
CA ILE A 490 -54.11 27.15 -84.83
C ILE A 490 -54.99 28.41 -84.93
N SER A 491 -54.81 29.37 -84.03
CA SER A 491 -55.56 30.64 -84.04
C SER A 491 -55.23 31.50 -85.27
N GLU A 492 -53.96 31.58 -85.66
CA GLU A 492 -53.50 32.26 -86.89
C GLU A 492 -54.03 31.56 -88.15
N ALA A 493 -54.04 30.23 -88.18
CA ALA A 493 -54.60 29.44 -89.27
C ALA A 493 -56.12 29.64 -89.40
N ILE A 494 -56.84 29.80 -88.28
CA ILE A 494 -58.28 30.10 -88.27
C ILE A 494 -58.54 31.55 -88.74
N GLN A 495 -57.66 32.50 -88.43
CA GLN A 495 -57.80 33.90 -88.89
C GLN A 495 -57.43 34.14 -90.36
N SER A 496 -56.78 33.17 -91.02
CA SER A 496 -56.38 33.25 -92.43
C SER A 496 -57.29 32.46 -93.40
N LEU A 497 -58.39 31.88 -92.87
CA LEU A 497 -59.49 31.23 -93.60
C LEU A 497 -60.72 32.14 -93.67
#